data_AF-A0A6A7A5U9-F1
#
_entry.id   AF-A0A6A7A5U9-F1
#
_cell.length_a   1.000
_cell.length_b   1.000
_cell.length_c   1.000
_cell.angle_alpha   90.00
_cell.angle_beta   90.00
_cell.angle_gamma   90.00
#
_symmetry.space_group_name_H-M   'P 1'
#
loop_
_entity.id
_entity.type
_entity.pdbx_description
1 polymer ?
#
loop_
_entity_poly.entity_id
_entity_poly.type
_entity_poly.pdbx_seq_one_letter_code
_entity_poly.pdbx_strand_id
1 'polypeptide(L)'
;MTTLGDLQMQLTQLFSVVNSQGYKLEDVLPMEMPDHFHDMTALKEAQAYINEFEIREKQIGADKANLASSLEAKQAEIDDQPEAFKALQVDLQQAQRSIEYYKELADNANERAARYQRKLEEASKAETVAIEESRKIQRMESDLVDREAAVYKLLDENRTMANFHETQHNRDLELIDEKENRIIALINRANQLDAERMQAVENAESASEIYDSLVKALEEESTDTAEQINRHMQRVRLSEQLYAVISTELAPINSFYSNAFDILSVYQSIFEKLSDPNCRAVPTVPLDLEAMLDIACENLDIFQAVSAAISTEGLAQEKVRQQVDDMAKRAGRMYASLDSIKKDVTSLVNRLRDDPSAWLATRGQSGSNHKLVSPASSIASFASIRNRLWS
;
A
#
# COMPACT_ATOMS: atom_id res chain seq x y z
N MET A 1 -39.73 190.45 65.99
CA MET A 1 -40.54 189.71 67.00
C MET A 1 -39.80 188.74 67.96
N THR A 2 -38.65 189.09 68.59
CA THR A 2 -37.40 189.08 67.79
C THR A 2 -37.45 187.83 66.91
N THR A 3 -38.33 187.95 65.91
CA THR A 3 -38.49 187.05 64.81
C THR A 3 -37.08 187.04 64.29
N LEU A 4 -36.71 185.93 63.68
CA LEU A 4 -35.58 185.92 62.79
C LEU A 4 -35.42 187.28 62.05
N GLY A 5 -36.53 187.92 61.63
CA GLY A 5 -36.59 189.30 61.11
C GLY A 5 -36.00 190.47 61.93
N ASP A 6 -36.20 190.62 63.24
CA ASP A 6 -35.62 191.79 63.98
C ASP A 6 -34.15 191.60 64.33
N LEU A 7 -33.74 190.35 64.62
CA LEU A 7 -32.33 189.97 64.79
C LEU A 7 -31.59 190.03 63.44
N GLN A 8 -32.25 189.64 62.34
CA GLN A 8 -31.75 189.86 60.98
C GLN A 8 -31.64 191.34 60.65
N MET A 9 -32.57 192.21 61.09
CA MET A 9 -32.47 193.65 60.83
C MET A 9 -31.27 194.30 61.52
N GLN A 10 -30.99 193.93 62.78
CA GLN A 10 -29.81 194.40 63.51
C GLN A 10 -28.51 193.83 62.92
N LEU A 11 -28.48 192.55 62.53
CA LEU A 11 -27.36 191.99 61.78
C LEU A 11 -27.17 192.74 60.46
N THR A 12 -28.23 192.99 59.70
CA THR A 12 -28.17 193.65 58.39
C THR A 12 -27.67 195.10 58.51
N GLN A 13 -28.02 195.82 59.59
CA GLN A 13 -27.46 197.13 59.89
C GLN A 13 -25.96 197.06 60.21
N LEU A 14 -25.50 196.10 61.01
CA LEU A 14 -24.08 195.86 61.29
C LEU A 14 -23.30 195.45 60.03
N PHE A 15 -23.87 194.57 59.20
CA PHE A 15 -23.34 194.16 57.90
C PHE A 15 -23.21 195.34 56.92
N SER A 16 -24.17 196.28 56.92
CA SER A 16 -24.13 197.44 56.04
C SER A 16 -23.03 198.45 56.41
N VAL A 17 -22.72 198.61 57.71
CA VAL A 17 -21.64 199.50 58.19
C VAL A 17 -20.26 198.89 57.88
N VAL A 18 -20.08 197.59 58.10
CA VAL A 18 -18.81 196.88 57.85
C VAL A 18 -18.46 196.85 56.36
N ASN A 19 -19.45 196.67 55.47
CA ASN A 19 -19.21 196.65 54.02
C ASN A 19 -18.85 198.04 53.45
N SER A 20 -19.31 199.12 54.09
CA SER A 20 -18.97 200.49 53.68
C SER A 20 -17.55 200.94 54.08
N GLN A 21 -16.85 200.16 54.93
CA GLN A 21 -15.46 200.41 55.32
C GLN A 21 -14.45 199.41 54.71
N GLY A 22 -14.90 198.48 53.85
CA GLY A 22 -14.01 197.62 53.08
C GLY A 22 -13.35 196.46 53.85
N TYR A 23 -13.89 196.08 55.01
CA TYR A 23 -13.41 194.93 55.79
C TYR A 23 -14.06 193.62 55.30
N LYS A 24 -13.26 192.54 55.20
CA LYS A 24 -13.75 191.19 54.88
C LYS A 24 -14.27 190.49 56.15
N LEU A 25 -15.31 189.66 55.97
CA LEU A 25 -16.06 189.01 57.04
C LEU A 25 -15.22 188.08 57.94
N GLU A 26 -14.09 187.62 57.43
CA GLU A 26 -13.18 186.69 58.11
C GLU A 26 -12.42 187.34 59.29
N ASP A 27 -12.31 188.68 59.35
CA ASP A 27 -11.51 189.39 60.36
C ASP A 27 -12.30 189.85 61.61
N VAL A 28 -13.63 189.66 61.62
CA VAL A 28 -14.52 190.13 62.72
C VAL A 28 -15.33 188.99 63.34
N LEU A 29 -15.19 187.78 62.81
CA LEU A 29 -15.85 186.59 63.33
C LEU A 29 -15.04 186.00 64.51
N PRO A 30 -15.66 185.80 65.69
CA PRO A 30 -15.07 185.00 66.75
C PRO A 30 -14.72 183.61 66.20
N MET A 31 -13.58 183.05 66.62
CA MET A 31 -13.08 181.74 66.15
C MET A 31 -14.09 180.58 66.31
N GLU A 32 -15.19 180.74 67.07
CA GLU A 32 -16.19 179.69 67.31
C GLU A 32 -17.40 179.70 66.33
N MET A 33 -17.55 180.67 65.43
CA MET A 33 -18.76 180.81 64.59
C MET A 33 -18.82 180.01 63.26
N PRO A 34 -17.72 179.52 62.63
CA PRO A 34 -17.82 178.70 61.43
C PRO A 34 -18.54 177.36 61.65
N ASP A 35 -18.36 176.74 62.82
CA ASP A 35 -18.96 175.44 63.16
C ASP A 35 -20.49 175.50 63.21
N HIS A 36 -21.06 176.60 63.73
CA HIS A 36 -22.50 176.68 63.92
C HIS A 36 -23.29 176.88 62.61
N PHE A 37 -22.68 177.51 61.60
CA PHE A 37 -23.30 177.60 60.27
C PHE A 37 -23.22 176.28 59.51
N HIS A 38 -22.17 175.47 59.72
CA HIS A 38 -22.09 174.13 59.16
C HIS A 38 -23.20 173.23 59.70
N ASP A 39 -23.43 173.26 61.01
CA ASP A 39 -24.51 172.52 61.68
C ASP A 39 -25.92 172.89 61.17
N MET A 40 -26.18 174.17 60.91
CA MET A 40 -27.46 174.65 60.38
C MET A 40 -27.73 174.16 58.95
N THR A 41 -26.71 174.09 58.08
CA THR A 41 -26.84 173.47 56.75
C THR A 41 -27.09 171.98 56.83
N ALA A 42 -26.36 171.27 57.70
CA ALA A 42 -26.54 169.83 57.93
C ALA A 42 -27.95 169.51 58.43
N LEU A 43 -28.54 170.35 59.28
CA LEU A 43 -29.89 170.17 59.81
C LEU A 43 -30.98 170.35 58.74
N LYS A 44 -30.77 171.26 57.77
CA LYS A 44 -31.70 171.47 56.65
C LYS A 44 -31.64 170.34 55.64
N GLU A 45 -30.44 169.80 55.36
CA GLU A 45 -30.28 168.60 54.53
C GLU A 45 -30.89 167.36 55.20
N ALA A 46 -30.72 167.21 56.52
CA ALA A 46 -31.35 166.12 57.27
C ALA A 46 -32.89 166.19 57.23
N GLN A 47 -33.48 167.39 57.32
CA GLN A 47 -34.94 167.55 57.19
C GLN A 47 -35.45 167.25 55.78
N ALA A 48 -34.70 167.61 54.73
CA ALA A 48 -35.06 167.24 53.36
C ALA A 48 -35.02 165.72 53.16
N TYR A 49 -34.00 165.05 53.73
CA TYR A 49 -33.85 163.60 53.68
C TYR A 49 -34.97 162.86 54.43
N ILE A 50 -35.42 163.38 55.58
CA ILE A 50 -36.55 162.81 56.34
C ILE A 50 -37.85 162.86 55.52
N ASN A 51 -38.16 164.00 54.91
CA ASN A 51 -39.37 164.12 54.08
C ASN A 51 -39.33 163.19 52.85
N GLU A 52 -38.16 163.02 52.24
CA GLU A 52 -37.99 162.10 51.12
C GLU A 52 -38.22 160.64 51.55
N PHE A 53 -37.77 160.27 52.76
CA PHE A 53 -38.05 158.96 53.36
C PHE A 53 -39.52 158.73 53.68
N GLU A 54 -40.24 159.72 54.22
CA GLU A 54 -41.67 159.58 54.52
C GLU A 54 -42.52 159.42 53.25
N ILE A 55 -42.17 160.13 52.16
CA ILE A 55 -42.82 159.94 50.85
C ILE A 55 -42.54 158.54 50.32
N ARG A 56 -41.30 158.07 50.41
CA ARG A 56 -40.89 156.74 49.96
C ARG A 56 -41.54 155.62 50.78
N GLU A 57 -41.70 155.81 52.09
CA GLU A 57 -42.37 154.87 52.98
C GLU A 57 -43.86 154.76 52.65
N LYS A 58 -44.54 155.89 52.36
CA LYS A 58 -45.91 155.88 51.83
C LYS A 58 -46.03 155.16 50.49
N GLN A 59 -45.08 155.37 49.58
CA GLN A 59 -45.06 154.69 48.28
C GLN A 59 -44.86 153.18 48.43
N ILE A 60 -43.91 152.75 49.27
CA ILE A 60 -43.70 151.33 49.58
C ILE A 60 -44.94 150.72 50.26
N GLY A 61 -45.62 151.48 51.13
CA GLY A 61 -46.88 151.07 51.73
C GLY A 61 -47.99 150.83 50.71
N ALA A 62 -48.12 151.72 49.71
CA ALA A 62 -49.08 151.58 48.62
C ALA A 62 -48.71 150.43 47.66
N ASP A 63 -47.44 150.29 47.30
CA ASP A 63 -46.95 149.21 46.44
C ASP A 63 -47.15 147.84 47.10
N LYS A 64 -46.93 147.74 48.42
CA LYS A 64 -47.18 146.52 49.19
C LYS A 64 -48.67 146.17 49.20
N ALA A 65 -49.56 147.15 49.33
CA ALA A 65 -51.00 146.91 49.24
C ALA A 65 -51.43 146.44 47.84
N ASN A 66 -50.87 147.03 46.78
CA ASN A 66 -51.13 146.61 45.40
C ASN A 66 -50.61 145.19 45.11
N LEU A 67 -49.41 144.85 45.59
CA LEU A 67 -48.85 143.50 45.45
C LEU A 67 -49.66 142.45 46.19
N ALA A 68 -50.13 142.75 47.40
CA ALA A 68 -51.00 141.87 48.17
C ALA A 68 -52.33 141.61 47.42
N SER A 69 -52.95 142.65 46.88
CA SER A 69 -54.18 142.52 46.07
C SER A 69 -53.95 141.72 44.78
N SER A 70 -52.81 141.92 44.10
CA SER A 70 -52.47 141.16 42.89
C SER A 70 -52.20 139.68 43.18
N LEU A 71 -51.62 139.36 44.34
CA LEU A 71 -51.42 137.98 44.80
C LEU A 71 -52.74 137.28 45.12
N GLU A 72 -53.66 137.95 45.83
CA GLU A 72 -55.01 137.37 46.08
C GLU A 72 -55.77 137.15 44.78
N ALA A 73 -55.70 138.08 43.82
CA ALA A 73 -56.33 137.91 42.50
C ALA A 73 -55.74 136.73 41.72
N LYS A 74 -54.41 136.52 41.77
CA LYS A 74 -53.76 135.37 41.12
C LYS A 74 -54.03 134.05 41.84
N GLN A 75 -54.19 134.06 43.15
CA GLN A 75 -54.59 132.87 43.89
C GLN A 75 -56.04 132.48 43.58
N ALA A 76 -56.95 133.46 43.44
CA ALA A 76 -58.31 133.23 42.97
C ALA A 76 -58.37 132.70 41.52
N GLU A 77 -57.47 133.14 40.63
CA GLU A 77 -57.37 132.62 39.24
C GLU A 77 -56.83 131.17 39.19
N ILE A 78 -56.09 130.71 40.21
CA ILE A 78 -55.63 129.31 40.34
C ILE A 78 -56.76 128.43 40.90
N ASP A 79 -57.53 128.93 41.87
CA ASP A 79 -58.64 128.20 42.46
C ASP A 79 -59.86 128.13 41.49
N ASP A 80 -59.99 129.13 40.61
CA ASP A 80 -60.96 129.22 39.49
C ASP A 80 -60.36 128.74 38.16
N GLN A 81 -59.48 127.72 38.19
CA GLN A 81 -59.05 127.05 36.96
C GLN A 81 -60.22 126.29 36.32
N PRO A 82 -60.45 126.43 34.99
CA PRO A 82 -61.59 125.84 34.32
C PRO A 82 -61.57 124.31 34.47
N GLU A 83 -62.75 123.74 34.71
CA GLU A 83 -63.03 122.31 34.85
C GLU A 83 -62.33 121.44 33.78
N ALA A 84 -62.08 122.00 32.60
CA ALA A 84 -61.34 121.40 31.50
C ALA A 84 -59.89 120.98 31.82
N PHE A 85 -59.14 121.72 32.65
CA PHE A 85 -57.76 121.34 32.99
C PHE A 85 -57.70 120.14 33.96
N LYS A 86 -58.63 120.11 34.93
CA LYS A 86 -58.81 118.95 35.82
C LYS A 86 -59.25 117.71 35.04
N ALA A 87 -60.15 117.87 34.07
CA ALA A 87 -60.54 116.79 33.15
C ALA A 87 -59.34 116.24 32.35
N LEU A 88 -58.51 117.13 31.77
CA LEU A 88 -57.32 116.73 31.01
C LEU A 88 -56.29 115.96 31.87
N GLN A 89 -56.11 116.34 33.13
CA GLN A 89 -55.20 115.63 34.04
C GLN A 89 -55.71 114.21 34.35
N VAL A 90 -57.02 114.05 34.53
CA VAL A 90 -57.66 112.74 34.71
C VAL A 90 -57.53 111.90 33.43
N ASP A 91 -57.77 112.49 32.26
CA ASP A 91 -57.61 111.80 30.96
C ASP A 91 -56.16 111.36 30.74
N LEU A 92 -55.18 112.19 31.10
CA LEU A 92 -53.76 111.84 31.00
C LEU A 92 -53.40 110.69 31.95
N GLN A 93 -53.91 110.68 33.19
CA GLN A 93 -53.72 109.56 34.11
C GLN A 93 -54.40 108.28 33.62
N GLN A 94 -55.60 108.38 33.04
CA GLN A 94 -56.29 107.23 32.44
C GLN A 94 -55.52 106.69 31.23
N ALA A 95 -55.00 107.58 30.37
CA ALA A 95 -54.15 107.21 29.25
C ALA A 95 -52.86 106.52 29.73
N GLN A 96 -52.19 107.04 30.75
CA GLN A 96 -51.01 106.40 31.36
C GLN A 96 -51.32 105.01 31.91
N ARG A 97 -52.41 104.86 32.67
CA ARG A 97 -52.85 103.54 33.16
C ARG A 97 -53.18 102.58 32.01
N SER A 98 -53.79 103.07 30.94
CA SER A 98 -54.07 102.25 29.76
C SER A 98 -52.78 101.81 29.05
N ILE A 99 -51.78 102.69 28.95
CA ILE A 99 -50.47 102.39 28.38
C ILE A 99 -49.75 101.35 29.23
N GLU A 100 -49.74 101.49 30.55
CA GLU A 100 -49.16 100.53 31.49
C GLU A 100 -49.86 99.17 31.38
N TYR A 101 -51.19 99.15 31.36
CA TYR A 101 -51.97 97.92 31.18
C TYR A 101 -51.64 97.22 29.85
N TYR A 102 -51.61 97.94 28.73
CA TYR A 102 -51.27 97.35 27.43
C TYR A 102 -49.80 96.92 27.36
N LYS A 103 -48.90 97.62 28.06
CA LYS A 103 -47.49 97.22 28.17
C LYS A 103 -47.37 95.90 28.94
N GLU A 104 -48.00 95.78 30.10
CA GLU A 104 -48.04 94.53 30.87
C GLU A 104 -48.68 93.39 30.05
N LEU A 105 -49.75 93.68 29.31
CA LEU A 105 -50.39 92.69 28.45
C LEU A 105 -49.45 92.24 27.32
N ALA A 106 -48.72 93.17 26.70
CA ALA A 106 -47.73 92.88 25.67
C ALA A 106 -46.55 92.07 26.22
N ASP A 107 -46.02 92.44 27.40
CA ASP A 107 -44.93 91.72 28.07
C ASP A 107 -45.37 90.29 28.44
N ASN A 108 -46.56 90.12 29.01
CA ASN A 108 -47.15 88.80 29.31
C ASN A 108 -47.36 87.96 28.05
N ALA A 109 -47.82 88.57 26.94
CA ALA A 109 -47.98 87.89 25.67
C ALA A 109 -46.63 87.46 25.08
N ASN A 110 -45.62 88.32 25.15
CA ASN A 110 -44.25 88.03 24.72
C ASN A 110 -43.62 86.89 25.53
N GLU A 111 -43.77 86.91 26.86
CA GLU A 111 -43.32 85.80 27.70
C GLU A 111 -44.03 84.49 27.36
N ARG A 112 -45.34 84.54 27.12
CA ARG A 112 -46.12 83.36 26.74
C ARG A 112 -45.67 82.82 25.38
N ALA A 113 -45.45 83.70 24.40
CA ALA A 113 -44.90 83.34 23.09
C ALA A 113 -43.51 82.70 23.22
N ALA A 114 -42.62 83.29 24.02
CA ALA A 114 -41.29 82.74 24.29
C ALA A 114 -41.35 81.36 24.98
N ARG A 115 -42.29 81.15 25.92
CA ARG A 115 -42.53 79.83 26.54
C ARG A 115 -43.01 78.81 25.51
N TYR A 116 -43.92 79.17 24.62
CA TYR A 116 -44.38 78.27 23.56
C TYR A 116 -43.28 77.98 22.54
N GLN A 117 -42.48 78.96 22.18
CA GLN A 117 -41.34 78.77 21.28
C GLN A 117 -40.33 77.78 21.88
N ARG A 118 -39.93 77.94 23.16
CA ARG A 118 -39.04 76.98 23.83
C ARG A 118 -39.62 75.57 23.86
N LYS A 119 -40.92 75.43 24.18
CA LYS A 119 -41.59 74.12 24.17
C LYS A 119 -41.62 73.49 22.79
N LEU A 120 -41.83 74.29 21.74
CA LEU A 120 -41.79 73.82 20.36
C LEU A 120 -40.38 73.38 19.97
N GLU A 121 -39.35 74.15 20.34
CA GLU A 121 -37.95 73.80 20.11
C GLU A 121 -37.58 72.50 20.85
N GLU A 122 -37.97 72.34 22.11
CA GLU A 122 -37.79 71.11 22.89
C GLU A 122 -38.51 69.91 22.26
N ALA A 123 -39.76 70.08 21.85
CA ALA A 123 -40.54 69.04 21.17
C ALA A 123 -39.93 68.65 19.83
N SER A 124 -39.46 69.63 19.04
CA SER A 124 -38.81 69.37 17.74
C SER A 124 -37.48 68.62 17.92
N LYS A 125 -36.69 68.96 18.94
CA LYS A 125 -35.47 68.21 19.28
C LYS A 125 -35.81 66.78 19.68
N ALA A 126 -36.81 66.57 20.54
CA ALA A 126 -37.25 65.23 20.94
C ALA A 126 -37.73 64.41 19.73
N GLU A 127 -38.45 65.02 18.79
CA GLU A 127 -38.89 64.38 17.55
C GLU A 127 -37.71 63.98 16.67
N THR A 128 -36.70 64.85 16.49
CA THR A 128 -35.51 64.50 15.70
C THR A 128 -34.74 63.32 16.29
N VAL A 129 -34.58 63.27 17.62
CA VAL A 129 -33.94 62.14 18.32
C VAL A 129 -34.76 60.87 18.14
N ALA A 130 -36.08 60.92 18.29
CA ALA A 130 -36.95 59.76 18.10
C ALA A 130 -36.90 59.22 16.65
N ILE A 131 -36.81 60.10 15.65
CA ILE A 131 -36.64 59.71 14.24
C ILE A 131 -35.28 59.04 14.02
N GLU A 132 -34.21 59.57 14.60
CA GLU A 132 -32.87 58.97 14.51
C GLU A 132 -32.81 57.59 15.18
N GLU A 133 -33.41 57.44 16.36
CA GLU A 133 -33.53 56.17 17.07
C GLU A 133 -34.37 55.16 16.28
N SER A 134 -35.51 55.57 15.72
CA SER A 134 -36.34 54.71 14.88
C SER A 134 -35.60 54.22 13.63
N ARG A 135 -34.86 55.11 12.96
CA ARG A 135 -33.99 54.73 11.83
C ARG A 135 -32.89 53.76 12.26
N LYS A 136 -32.31 53.94 13.45
CA LYS A 136 -31.31 53.02 13.99
C LYS A 136 -31.91 51.64 14.26
N ILE A 137 -33.11 51.58 14.86
CA ILE A 137 -33.84 50.33 15.09
C ILE A 137 -34.10 49.61 13.77
N GLN A 138 -34.63 50.30 12.76
CA GLN A 138 -34.88 49.71 11.44
C GLN A 138 -33.62 49.13 10.78
N ARG A 139 -32.47 49.81 10.91
CA ARG A 139 -31.18 49.28 10.41
C ARG A 139 -30.79 48.01 11.17
N MET A 140 -30.88 48.01 12.50
CA MET A 140 -30.55 46.85 13.31
C MET A 140 -31.49 45.67 13.05
N GLU A 141 -32.78 45.93 12.81
CA GLU A 141 -33.75 44.90 12.41
C GLU A 141 -33.40 44.30 11.05
N SER A 142 -33.07 45.14 10.06
CA SER A 142 -32.61 44.67 8.75
C SER A 142 -31.33 43.83 8.87
N ASP A 143 -30.32 44.31 9.61
CA ASP A 143 -29.06 43.59 9.84
C ASP A 143 -29.29 42.24 10.55
N LEU A 144 -30.26 42.18 11.47
CA LEU A 144 -30.62 40.96 12.19
C LEU A 144 -31.25 39.94 11.23
N VAL A 145 -32.19 40.36 10.38
CA VAL A 145 -32.81 39.51 9.37
C VAL A 145 -31.76 38.95 8.40
N ASP A 146 -30.84 39.79 7.92
CA ASP A 146 -29.77 39.36 7.01
C ASP A 146 -28.83 38.34 7.68
N ARG A 147 -28.51 38.54 8.96
CA ARG A 147 -27.69 37.59 9.73
C ARG A 147 -28.43 36.28 10.01
N GLU A 148 -29.71 36.32 10.34
CA GLU A 148 -30.52 35.12 10.52
C GLU A 148 -30.59 34.31 9.22
N ALA A 149 -30.82 34.97 8.08
CA ALA A 149 -30.80 34.34 6.77
C ALA A 149 -29.44 33.68 6.46
N ALA A 150 -28.33 34.37 6.77
CA ALA A 150 -26.99 33.81 6.63
C ALA A 150 -26.75 32.58 7.52
N VAL A 151 -27.23 32.61 8.77
CA VAL A 151 -27.14 31.48 9.70
C VAL A 151 -27.94 30.28 9.18
N TYR A 152 -29.16 30.48 8.70
CA TYR A 152 -29.96 29.40 8.11
C TYR A 152 -29.28 28.78 6.89
N LYS A 153 -28.69 29.60 6.02
CA LYS A 153 -27.94 29.13 4.86
C LYS A 153 -26.73 28.28 5.28
N LEU A 154 -25.94 28.74 6.25
CA LEU A 154 -24.79 27.99 6.76
C LEU A 154 -25.19 26.68 7.46
N LEU A 155 -26.32 26.67 8.16
CA LEU A 155 -26.86 25.44 8.76
C LEU A 155 -27.30 24.43 7.70
N ASP A 156 -27.91 24.89 6.62
CA ASP A 156 -28.30 24.03 5.49
C ASP A 156 -27.06 23.48 4.75
N GLU A 157 -26.08 24.34 4.46
CA GLU A 157 -24.78 23.92 3.90
C GLU A 157 -24.06 22.92 4.80
N ASN A 158 -24.05 23.13 6.12
CA ASN A 158 -23.44 22.20 7.07
C ASN A 158 -24.16 20.84 7.07
N ARG A 159 -25.50 20.84 7.07
CA ARG A 159 -26.31 19.61 6.98
C ARG A 159 -26.07 18.84 5.69
N THR A 160 -26.04 19.52 4.54
CA THR A 160 -25.78 18.88 3.25
C THR A 160 -24.37 18.29 3.20
N MET A 161 -23.36 18.99 3.72
CA MET A 161 -22.00 18.48 3.83
C MET A 161 -21.89 17.29 4.80
N ALA A 162 -22.55 17.35 5.95
CA ALA A 162 -22.59 16.24 6.91
C ALA A 162 -23.19 14.97 6.27
N ASN A 163 -24.32 15.10 5.57
CA ASN A 163 -24.94 14.01 4.83
C ASN A 163 -24.01 13.46 3.74
N PHE A 164 -23.33 14.35 3.00
CA PHE A 164 -22.36 13.94 1.98
C PHE A 164 -21.23 13.12 2.60
N HIS A 165 -20.63 13.59 3.70
CA HIS A 165 -19.57 12.88 4.40
C HIS A 165 -20.04 11.53 4.97
N GLU A 166 -21.26 11.45 5.51
CA GLU A 166 -21.85 10.20 5.98
C GLU A 166 -22.04 9.19 4.84
N THR A 167 -22.60 9.62 3.70
CA THR A 167 -22.75 8.74 2.54
C THR A 167 -21.41 8.27 1.98
N GLN A 168 -20.40 9.14 1.98
CA GLN A 168 -19.05 8.77 1.53
C GLN A 168 -18.41 7.78 2.51
N HIS A 169 -18.55 8.01 3.81
CA HIS A 169 -18.06 7.10 4.84
C HIS A 169 -18.68 5.70 4.73
N ASN A 170 -19.99 5.62 4.50
CA ASN A 170 -20.67 4.34 4.30
C ASN A 170 -20.17 3.60 3.04
N ARG A 171 -19.92 4.31 1.94
CA ARG A 171 -19.32 3.72 0.73
C ARG A 171 -17.90 3.21 0.97
N ASP A 172 -17.11 3.98 1.72
CA ASP A 172 -15.74 3.59 2.05
C ASP A 172 -15.74 2.33 2.95
N LEU A 173 -16.68 2.22 3.90
CA LEU A 173 -16.89 1.01 4.71
C LEU A 173 -17.28 -0.21 3.86
N GLU A 174 -18.25 -0.06 2.95
CA GLU A 174 -18.65 -1.12 2.03
C GLU A 174 -17.47 -1.61 1.16
N LEU A 175 -16.64 -0.66 0.70
CA LEU A 175 -15.45 -0.98 -0.09
C LEU A 175 -14.38 -1.68 0.75
N ILE A 176 -14.18 -1.27 2.01
CA ILE A 176 -13.30 -1.96 2.95
C ILE A 176 -13.78 -3.41 3.15
N ASP A 177 -15.05 -3.62 3.43
CA ASP A 177 -15.63 -4.95 3.61
C ASP A 177 -15.45 -5.82 2.35
N GLU A 178 -15.65 -5.27 1.16
CA GLU A 178 -15.41 -5.98 -0.11
C GLU A 178 -13.93 -6.38 -0.25
N LYS A 179 -13.00 -5.48 0.08
CA LYS A 179 -11.56 -5.76 0.02
C LYS A 179 -11.14 -6.79 1.06
N GLU A 180 -11.64 -6.72 2.29
CA GLU A 180 -11.37 -7.70 3.33
C GLU A 180 -11.86 -9.09 2.92
N ASN A 181 -13.09 -9.19 2.41
CA ASN A 181 -13.64 -10.43 1.87
C ASN A 181 -12.77 -10.98 0.71
N ARG A 182 -12.27 -10.10 -0.17
CA ARG A 182 -11.38 -10.51 -1.25
C ARG A 182 -10.02 -11.01 -0.73
N ILE A 183 -9.46 -10.37 0.28
CA ILE A 183 -8.21 -10.79 0.94
C ILE A 183 -8.40 -12.18 1.57
N ILE A 184 -9.49 -12.40 2.31
CA ILE A 184 -9.81 -13.70 2.91
C ILE A 184 -9.92 -14.79 1.84
N ALA A 185 -10.62 -14.51 0.72
CA ALA A 185 -10.72 -15.45 -0.39
C ALA A 185 -9.35 -15.79 -1.02
N LEU A 186 -8.47 -14.80 -1.17
CA LEU A 186 -7.11 -15.01 -1.68
C LEU A 186 -6.24 -15.82 -0.71
N ILE A 187 -6.34 -15.56 0.60
CA ILE A 187 -5.65 -16.34 1.63
C ILE A 187 -6.09 -17.80 1.57
N ASN A 188 -7.40 -18.05 1.51
CA ASN A 188 -7.94 -19.41 1.41
C ASN A 188 -7.45 -20.11 0.13
N ARG A 189 -7.40 -19.40 -1.00
CA ARG A 189 -6.88 -19.95 -2.26
C ARG A 189 -5.37 -20.25 -2.17
N ALA A 190 -4.59 -19.37 -1.54
CA ALA A 190 -3.16 -19.59 -1.33
C ALA A 190 -2.92 -20.83 -0.44
N ASN A 191 -3.64 -20.96 0.68
CA ASN A 191 -3.55 -22.13 1.55
C ASN A 191 -3.92 -23.42 0.82
N GLN A 192 -4.93 -23.38 -0.06
CA GLN A 192 -5.30 -24.53 -0.88
C GLN A 192 -4.17 -24.91 -1.86
N LEU A 193 -3.59 -23.93 -2.55
CA LEU A 193 -2.47 -24.16 -3.48
C LEU A 193 -1.23 -24.70 -2.76
N ASP A 194 -0.95 -24.24 -1.55
CA ASP A 194 0.16 -24.75 -0.73
C ASP A 194 -0.09 -26.21 -0.31
N ALA A 195 -1.32 -26.57 0.06
CA ALA A 195 -1.69 -27.96 0.34
C ALA A 195 -1.57 -28.85 -0.92
N GLU A 196 -2.06 -28.39 -2.08
CA GLU A 196 -1.92 -29.08 -3.36
C GLU A 196 -0.43 -29.26 -3.73
N ARG A 197 0.41 -28.25 -3.48
CA ARG A 197 1.85 -28.32 -3.70
C ARG A 197 2.53 -29.32 -2.77
N MET A 198 2.21 -29.33 -1.48
CA MET A 198 2.76 -30.31 -0.53
C MET A 198 2.42 -31.73 -0.96
N GLN A 199 1.17 -31.98 -1.35
CA GLN A 199 0.74 -33.29 -1.85
C GLN A 199 1.48 -33.69 -3.15
N ALA A 200 1.70 -32.73 -4.06
CA ALA A 200 2.45 -32.99 -5.28
C ALA A 200 3.92 -33.35 -5.01
N VAL A 201 4.56 -32.72 -4.01
CA VAL A 201 5.92 -33.06 -3.57
C VAL A 201 5.96 -34.46 -2.95
N GLU A 202 5.04 -34.77 -2.04
CA GLU A 202 4.95 -36.11 -1.43
C GLU A 202 4.75 -37.21 -2.48
N ASN A 203 3.88 -36.98 -3.47
CA ASN A 203 3.68 -37.89 -4.59
C ASN A 203 4.94 -38.03 -5.46
N ALA A 204 5.69 -36.95 -5.67
CA ALA A 204 6.93 -36.97 -6.44
C ALA A 204 8.04 -37.73 -5.71
N GLU A 205 8.15 -37.55 -4.39
CA GLU A 205 9.07 -38.30 -3.53
C GLU A 205 8.72 -39.80 -3.53
N SER A 206 7.45 -40.14 -3.32
CA SER A 206 6.95 -41.52 -3.43
C SER A 206 7.25 -42.14 -4.79
N ALA A 207 7.01 -41.40 -5.88
CA ALA A 207 7.33 -41.89 -7.23
C ALA A 207 8.84 -42.11 -7.39
N SER A 208 9.69 -41.20 -6.90
CA SER A 208 11.14 -41.35 -6.93
C SER A 208 11.60 -42.59 -6.17
N GLU A 209 11.06 -42.84 -4.98
CA GLU A 209 11.37 -44.05 -4.21
C GLU A 209 10.99 -45.33 -4.96
N ILE A 210 9.83 -45.34 -5.62
CA ILE A 210 9.39 -46.48 -6.45
C ILE A 210 10.33 -46.66 -7.65
N TYR A 211 10.71 -45.58 -8.33
CA TYR A 211 11.67 -45.65 -9.44
C TYR A 211 13.03 -46.17 -9.00
N ASP A 212 13.58 -45.67 -7.89
CA ASP A 212 14.85 -46.14 -7.35
C ASP A 212 14.80 -47.62 -6.94
N SER A 213 13.67 -48.08 -6.37
CA SER A 213 13.45 -49.49 -6.07
C SER A 213 13.38 -50.35 -7.33
N LEU A 214 12.74 -49.86 -8.40
CA LEU A 214 12.63 -50.58 -9.66
C LEU A 214 13.99 -50.69 -10.35
N VAL A 215 14.77 -49.61 -10.34
CA VAL A 215 16.13 -49.59 -10.89
C VAL A 215 17.01 -50.60 -10.15
N LYS A 216 16.98 -50.60 -8.81
CA LYS A 216 17.73 -51.60 -8.02
C LYS A 216 17.31 -53.02 -8.35
N ALA A 217 16.02 -53.30 -8.44
CA ALA A 217 15.52 -54.63 -8.79
C ALA A 217 15.97 -55.06 -10.20
N LEU A 218 15.98 -54.15 -11.18
CA LEU A 218 16.47 -54.41 -12.52
C LEU A 218 17.99 -54.62 -12.56
N GLU A 219 18.76 -53.88 -11.78
CA GLU A 219 20.20 -54.07 -11.63
C GLU A 219 20.53 -55.42 -10.98
N GLU A 220 19.79 -55.82 -9.94
CA GLU A 220 19.90 -57.13 -9.31
C GLU A 220 19.53 -58.26 -10.28
N GLU A 221 18.43 -58.14 -11.02
CA GLU A 221 18.04 -59.13 -12.04
C GLU A 221 19.06 -59.19 -13.18
N SER A 222 19.59 -58.05 -13.63
CA SER A 222 20.63 -58.01 -14.66
C SER A 222 21.93 -58.67 -14.20
N THR A 223 22.31 -58.53 -12.93
CA THR A 223 23.50 -59.19 -12.40
C THR A 223 23.28 -60.70 -12.24
N ASP A 224 22.12 -61.14 -11.71
CA ASP A 224 21.79 -62.56 -11.60
C ASP A 224 21.69 -63.25 -12.97
N THR A 225 21.03 -62.61 -13.94
CA THR A 225 20.95 -63.15 -15.32
C THR A 225 22.33 -63.24 -15.97
N ALA A 226 23.21 -62.25 -15.78
CA ALA A 226 24.58 -62.31 -16.26
C ALA A 226 25.38 -63.44 -15.61
N GLU A 227 25.21 -63.67 -14.30
CA GLU A 227 25.81 -64.81 -13.60
C GLU A 227 25.29 -66.15 -14.11
N GLN A 228 23.98 -66.28 -14.31
CA GLN A 228 23.36 -67.50 -14.85
C GLN A 228 23.86 -67.79 -16.27
N ILE A 229 23.95 -66.78 -17.14
CA ILE A 229 24.51 -66.90 -18.49
C ILE A 229 25.97 -67.36 -18.43
N ASN A 230 26.79 -66.74 -17.56
CA ASN A 230 28.19 -67.13 -17.40
C ASN A 230 28.35 -68.58 -16.92
N ARG A 231 27.56 -68.99 -15.90
CA ARG A 231 27.54 -70.38 -15.41
C ARG A 231 27.09 -71.35 -16.50
N HIS A 232 26.08 -71.00 -17.29
CA HIS A 232 25.61 -71.82 -18.41
C HIS A 232 26.68 -71.93 -19.51
N MET A 233 27.30 -70.82 -19.89
CA MET A 233 28.36 -70.80 -20.91
C MET A 233 29.58 -71.62 -20.47
N GLN A 234 29.95 -71.59 -19.19
CA GLN A 234 30.99 -72.47 -18.64
C GLN A 234 30.61 -73.95 -18.76
N ARG A 235 29.37 -74.32 -18.43
CA ARG A 235 28.88 -75.71 -18.61
C ARG A 235 28.88 -76.15 -20.06
N VAL A 236 28.46 -75.28 -20.98
CA VAL A 236 28.47 -75.56 -22.42
C VAL A 236 29.90 -75.77 -22.91
N ARG A 237 30.85 -74.87 -22.57
CA ARG A 237 32.26 -75.03 -22.93
C ARG A 237 32.87 -76.33 -22.41
N LEU A 238 32.58 -76.68 -21.16
CA LEU A 238 33.01 -77.97 -20.60
C LEU A 238 32.38 -79.12 -21.38
N SER A 239 31.08 -79.09 -21.66
CA SER A 239 30.40 -80.13 -22.45
C SER A 239 30.97 -80.26 -23.87
N GLU A 240 31.29 -79.16 -24.54
CA GLU A 240 31.91 -79.15 -25.87
C GLU A 240 33.32 -79.76 -25.83
N GLN A 241 34.13 -79.41 -24.82
CA GLN A 241 35.44 -80.01 -24.59
C GLN A 241 35.33 -81.52 -24.36
N LEU A 242 34.38 -81.95 -23.52
CA LEU A 242 34.11 -83.37 -23.26
C LEU A 242 33.71 -84.11 -24.54
N TYR A 243 32.82 -83.52 -25.34
CA TYR A 243 32.39 -84.10 -26.60
C TYR A 243 33.55 -84.23 -27.59
N ALA A 244 34.39 -83.21 -27.72
CA ALA A 244 35.57 -83.24 -28.58
C ALA A 244 36.54 -84.37 -28.16
N VAL A 245 36.82 -84.50 -26.86
CA VAL A 245 37.67 -85.56 -26.31
C VAL A 245 37.10 -86.95 -26.63
N ILE A 246 35.83 -87.19 -26.31
CA ILE A 246 35.17 -88.48 -26.56
C ILE A 246 35.17 -88.80 -28.06
N SER A 247 34.89 -87.81 -28.91
CA SER A 247 34.92 -88.00 -30.37
C SER A 247 36.31 -88.37 -30.88
N THR A 248 37.38 -87.79 -30.30
CA THR A 248 38.76 -88.14 -30.66
C THR A 248 39.17 -89.52 -30.16
N GLU A 249 38.74 -89.93 -28.96
CA GLU A 249 38.98 -91.27 -28.41
C GLU A 249 38.21 -92.36 -29.18
N LEU A 250 36.99 -92.08 -29.65
CA LEU A 250 36.17 -93.06 -30.40
C LEU A 250 36.61 -93.27 -31.85
N ALA A 251 37.23 -92.29 -32.49
CA ALA A 251 37.66 -92.36 -33.89
C ALA A 251 38.51 -93.60 -34.22
N PRO A 252 39.61 -93.91 -33.49
CA PRO A 252 40.41 -95.11 -33.76
C PRO A 252 39.65 -96.41 -33.50
N ILE A 253 38.76 -96.47 -32.50
CA ILE A 253 37.92 -97.64 -32.23
C ILE A 253 36.94 -97.89 -33.39
N ASN A 254 36.32 -96.84 -33.93
CA ASN A 254 35.42 -96.97 -35.08
C ASN A 254 36.16 -97.43 -36.34
N SER A 255 37.37 -96.91 -36.58
CA SER A 255 38.24 -97.37 -37.66
C SER A 255 38.60 -98.86 -37.49
N PHE A 256 38.91 -99.29 -36.27
CA PHE A 256 39.15 -100.70 -35.97
C PHE A 256 37.94 -101.58 -36.31
N TYR A 257 36.73 -101.23 -35.86
CA TYR A 257 35.54 -102.05 -36.14
C TYR A 257 35.22 -102.10 -37.65
N SER A 258 35.48 -101.02 -38.39
CA SER A 258 35.34 -101.00 -39.85
C SER A 258 36.34 -101.97 -40.50
N ASN A 259 37.61 -101.91 -40.12
CA ASN A 259 38.65 -102.82 -40.61
C ASN A 259 38.39 -104.28 -40.19
N ALA A 260 37.89 -104.51 -38.98
CA ALA A 260 37.52 -105.85 -38.51
C ALA A 260 36.37 -106.44 -39.34
N PHE A 261 35.40 -105.62 -39.76
CA PHE A 261 34.33 -106.04 -40.66
C PHE A 261 34.86 -106.41 -42.05
N ASP A 262 35.82 -105.65 -42.58
CA ASP A 262 36.48 -105.95 -43.86
C ASP A 262 37.28 -107.26 -43.78
N ILE A 263 38.04 -107.46 -42.70
CA ILE A 263 38.77 -108.71 -42.41
C ILE A 263 37.81 -109.90 -42.34
N LEU A 264 36.69 -109.77 -41.62
CA LEU A 264 35.66 -110.82 -41.54
C LEU A 264 35.06 -111.12 -42.91
N SER A 265 34.84 -110.11 -43.74
CA SER A 265 34.33 -110.27 -45.11
C SER A 265 35.33 -111.03 -45.99
N VAL A 266 36.64 -110.81 -45.81
CA VAL A 266 37.69 -111.59 -46.46
C VAL A 266 37.64 -113.05 -46.01
N TYR A 267 37.56 -113.31 -44.70
CA TYR A 267 37.42 -114.68 -44.18
C TYR A 267 36.17 -115.37 -44.74
N GLN A 268 35.04 -114.67 -44.75
CA GLN A 268 33.79 -115.19 -45.30
C GLN A 268 33.96 -115.58 -46.77
N SER A 269 34.54 -114.72 -47.62
CA SER A 269 34.80 -115.03 -49.03
C SER A 269 35.73 -116.24 -49.20
N ILE A 270 36.73 -116.42 -48.34
CA ILE A 270 37.60 -117.60 -48.36
C ILE A 270 36.78 -118.86 -48.04
N PHE A 271 35.98 -118.84 -46.97
CA PHE A 271 35.16 -119.97 -46.57
C PHE A 271 34.05 -120.29 -47.58
N GLU A 272 33.44 -119.29 -48.20
CA GLU A 272 32.47 -119.47 -49.28
C GLU A 272 33.13 -120.16 -50.48
N LYS A 273 34.33 -119.72 -50.90
CA LYS A 273 35.08 -120.37 -52.00
C LYS A 273 35.55 -121.78 -51.67
N LEU A 274 35.86 -122.05 -50.39
CA LEU A 274 36.15 -123.41 -49.91
C LEU A 274 34.88 -124.29 -49.92
N SER A 275 33.72 -123.71 -49.65
CA SER A 275 32.44 -124.44 -49.56
C SER A 275 31.75 -124.63 -50.92
N ASP A 276 32.03 -123.79 -51.92
CA ASP A 276 31.43 -123.88 -53.26
C ASP A 276 31.89 -125.15 -53.98
N PRO A 277 30.98 -126.09 -54.35
CA PRO A 277 31.31 -127.33 -55.05
C PRO A 277 31.87 -127.13 -56.46
N ASN A 278 31.73 -125.94 -57.07
CA ASN A 278 32.20 -125.64 -58.42
C ASN A 278 33.59 -124.99 -58.45
N CYS A 279 34.14 -124.58 -57.31
CA CYS A 279 35.46 -123.95 -57.25
C CYS A 279 36.56 -124.98 -57.58
N ARG A 280 37.34 -124.75 -58.64
CA ARG A 280 38.40 -125.67 -59.10
C ARG A 280 39.80 -125.34 -58.57
N ALA A 281 39.95 -124.19 -57.93
CA ALA A 281 41.23 -123.70 -57.39
C ALA A 281 41.13 -123.57 -55.86
N VAL A 282 42.19 -123.91 -55.15
CA VAL A 282 42.30 -123.62 -53.71
C VAL A 282 42.35 -122.09 -53.56
N PRO A 283 41.42 -121.46 -52.82
CA PRO A 283 41.45 -120.02 -52.62
C PRO A 283 42.72 -119.61 -51.89
N THR A 284 43.39 -118.56 -52.38
CA THR A 284 44.56 -117.98 -51.72
C THR A 284 44.12 -116.94 -50.70
N VAL A 285 44.84 -116.88 -49.58
CA VAL A 285 44.70 -115.78 -48.63
C VAL A 285 45.17 -114.49 -49.33
N PRO A 286 44.34 -113.42 -49.39
CA PRO A 286 44.76 -112.15 -49.98
C PRO A 286 45.97 -111.57 -49.25
N LEU A 287 46.94 -111.04 -49.99
CA LEU A 287 48.12 -110.37 -49.41
C LEU A 287 47.72 -109.17 -48.54
N ASP A 288 46.62 -108.51 -48.90
CA ASP A 288 46.11 -107.35 -48.19
C ASP A 288 45.53 -107.70 -46.80
N LEU A 289 45.27 -108.98 -46.50
CA LEU A 289 44.75 -109.40 -45.19
C LEU A 289 45.75 -109.12 -44.06
N GLU A 290 47.04 -109.27 -44.32
CA GLU A 290 48.09 -108.97 -43.35
C GLU A 290 48.16 -107.48 -43.06
N ALA A 291 48.17 -106.65 -44.12
CA ALA A 291 48.11 -105.20 -43.98
C ALA A 291 46.84 -104.72 -43.26
N MET A 292 45.67 -105.34 -43.52
CA MET A 292 44.43 -105.00 -42.81
C MET A 292 44.49 -105.33 -41.32
N LEU A 293 45.12 -106.46 -40.94
CA LEU A 293 45.32 -106.83 -39.54
C LEU A 293 46.32 -105.90 -38.86
N ASP A 294 47.42 -105.54 -39.53
CA ASP A 294 48.40 -104.59 -39.00
C ASP A 294 47.76 -103.21 -38.78
N ILE A 295 46.99 -102.70 -39.74
CA ILE A 295 46.23 -101.45 -39.61
C ILE A 295 45.21 -101.55 -38.47
N ALA A 296 44.53 -102.69 -38.31
CA ALA A 296 43.61 -102.89 -37.18
C ALA A 296 44.34 -102.87 -35.83
N CYS A 297 45.53 -103.47 -35.75
CA CYS A 297 46.39 -103.40 -34.56
C CYS A 297 46.83 -101.96 -34.27
N GLU A 298 47.32 -101.25 -35.28
CA GLU A 298 47.74 -99.85 -35.19
C GLU A 298 46.61 -98.95 -34.70
N ASN A 299 45.37 -99.17 -35.14
CA ASN A 299 44.22 -98.41 -34.63
C ASN A 299 43.99 -98.61 -33.12
N LEU A 300 44.23 -99.82 -32.60
CA LEU A 300 44.13 -100.08 -31.16
C LEU A 300 45.29 -99.45 -30.38
N ASP A 301 46.50 -99.44 -30.95
CA ASP A 301 47.66 -98.78 -30.36
C ASP A 301 47.50 -97.25 -30.36
N ILE A 302 46.95 -96.69 -31.44
CA ILE A 302 46.57 -95.27 -31.54
C ILE A 302 45.53 -94.95 -30.48
N PHE A 303 44.50 -95.79 -30.30
CA PHE A 303 43.53 -95.60 -29.23
C PHE A 303 44.22 -95.55 -27.84
N GLN A 304 45.11 -96.49 -27.54
CA GLN A 304 45.81 -96.51 -26.26
C GLN A 304 46.70 -95.28 -26.05
N ALA A 305 47.39 -94.83 -27.09
CA ALA A 305 48.21 -93.63 -27.05
C ALA A 305 47.37 -92.35 -26.85
N VAL A 306 46.22 -92.27 -27.54
CA VAL A 306 45.25 -91.15 -27.44
C VAL A 306 44.60 -91.13 -26.04
N SER A 307 44.18 -92.29 -25.54
CA SER A 307 43.59 -92.44 -24.20
C SER A 307 44.60 -92.10 -23.09
N ALA A 308 45.87 -92.52 -23.22
CA ALA A 308 46.93 -92.17 -22.29
C ALA A 308 47.27 -90.67 -22.31
N ALA A 309 47.30 -90.05 -23.49
CA ALA A 309 47.63 -88.63 -23.65
C ALA A 309 46.54 -87.68 -23.12
N ILE A 310 45.27 -88.11 -23.16
CA ILE A 310 44.12 -87.28 -22.79
C ILE A 310 43.61 -87.61 -21.37
N SER A 311 44.35 -88.36 -20.56
CA SER A 311 44.00 -88.69 -19.17
C SER A 311 43.95 -87.42 -18.29
N THR A 312 42.85 -86.68 -18.38
CA THR A 312 42.49 -85.54 -17.55
C THR A 312 41.55 -85.98 -16.44
N GLU A 313 41.83 -85.55 -15.22
CA GLU A 313 41.08 -85.87 -14.00
C GLU A 313 39.66 -85.30 -14.05
N GLY A 314 38.63 -86.15 -13.96
CA GLY A 314 37.23 -85.71 -13.91
C GLY A 314 36.21 -86.83 -13.65
N LEU A 315 35.50 -86.78 -12.53
CA LEU A 315 34.52 -87.78 -12.09
C LEU A 315 33.34 -88.01 -13.07
N ALA A 316 32.94 -86.99 -13.83
CA ALA A 316 31.85 -87.10 -14.81
C ALA A 316 32.28 -87.79 -16.13
N GLN A 317 33.58 -87.74 -16.46
CA GLN A 317 34.16 -88.43 -17.62
C GLN A 317 34.32 -89.93 -17.39
N GLU A 318 34.47 -90.33 -16.12
CA GLU A 318 34.89 -91.69 -15.77
C GLU A 318 33.94 -92.76 -16.32
N LYS A 319 32.61 -92.56 -16.23
CA LYS A 319 31.64 -93.57 -16.69
C LYS A 319 31.63 -93.73 -18.21
N VAL A 320 31.73 -92.64 -18.96
CA VAL A 320 31.75 -92.69 -20.43
C VAL A 320 33.09 -93.25 -20.92
N ARG A 321 34.20 -92.81 -20.31
CA ARG A 321 35.54 -93.36 -20.60
C ARG A 321 35.63 -94.84 -20.29
N GLN A 322 35.07 -95.28 -19.17
CA GLN A 322 34.99 -96.69 -18.83
C GLN A 322 34.26 -97.49 -19.92
N GLN A 323 33.19 -96.96 -20.51
CA GLN A 323 32.52 -97.59 -21.64
C GLN A 323 33.39 -97.64 -22.90
N VAL A 324 34.11 -96.55 -23.22
CA VAL A 324 35.02 -96.47 -24.37
C VAL A 324 36.21 -97.44 -24.19
N ASP A 325 36.79 -97.51 -22.99
CA ASP A 325 37.84 -98.46 -22.64
C ASP A 325 37.35 -99.91 -22.71
N ASP A 326 36.13 -100.18 -22.25
CA ASP A 326 35.52 -101.51 -22.38
C ASP A 326 35.30 -101.89 -23.85
N MET A 327 34.93 -100.92 -24.70
CA MET A 327 34.86 -101.13 -26.15
C MET A 327 36.23 -101.43 -26.74
N ALA A 328 37.28 -100.72 -26.34
CA ALA A 328 38.65 -100.98 -26.79
C ALA A 328 39.18 -102.34 -26.31
N LYS A 329 38.89 -102.75 -25.08
CA LYS A 329 39.23 -104.09 -24.57
C LYS A 329 38.53 -105.19 -25.36
N ARG A 330 37.25 -105.01 -25.69
CA ARG A 330 36.49 -105.93 -26.56
C ARG A 330 37.09 -105.98 -27.96
N ALA A 331 37.45 -104.82 -28.51
CA ALA A 331 38.12 -104.69 -29.79
C ALA A 331 39.46 -105.43 -29.81
N GLY A 332 40.29 -105.28 -28.76
CA GLY A 332 41.54 -106.05 -28.60
C GLY A 332 41.33 -107.56 -28.53
N ARG A 333 40.28 -108.03 -27.83
CA ARG A 333 39.91 -109.46 -27.84
C ARG A 333 39.49 -109.93 -29.24
N MET A 334 38.71 -109.12 -29.95
CA MET A 334 38.29 -109.43 -31.31
C MET A 334 39.49 -109.50 -32.25
N TYR A 335 40.44 -108.57 -32.15
CA TYR A 335 41.69 -108.59 -32.92
C TYR A 335 42.46 -109.89 -32.70
N ALA A 336 42.68 -110.28 -31.43
CA ALA A 336 43.37 -111.53 -31.11
C ALA A 336 42.64 -112.76 -31.69
N SER A 337 41.30 -112.74 -31.75
CA SER A 337 40.52 -113.78 -32.40
C SER A 337 40.71 -113.78 -33.92
N LEU A 338 40.66 -112.61 -34.57
CA LEU A 338 40.87 -112.47 -36.01
C LEU A 338 42.29 -112.89 -36.43
N ASP A 339 43.31 -112.56 -35.65
CA ASP A 339 44.70 -113.00 -35.89
C ASP A 339 44.86 -114.51 -35.69
N SER A 340 44.21 -115.09 -34.69
CA SER A 340 44.18 -116.56 -34.54
C SER A 340 43.49 -117.24 -35.74
N ILE A 341 42.36 -116.68 -36.20
CA ILE A 341 41.67 -117.18 -37.40
C ILE A 341 42.57 -117.06 -38.63
N LYS A 342 43.34 -115.96 -38.78
CA LYS A 342 44.34 -115.81 -39.86
C LYS A 342 45.29 -116.99 -39.87
N LYS A 343 45.88 -117.32 -38.72
CA LYS A 343 46.85 -118.42 -38.57
C LYS A 343 46.23 -119.76 -38.93
N ASP A 344 45.01 -120.02 -38.47
CA ASP A 344 44.27 -121.26 -38.76
C ASP A 344 43.89 -121.37 -40.23
N VAL A 345 43.32 -120.31 -40.83
CA VAL A 345 42.95 -120.25 -42.25
C VAL A 345 44.18 -120.38 -43.14
N THR A 346 45.28 -119.70 -42.82
CA THR A 346 46.52 -119.78 -43.58
C THR A 346 47.12 -121.19 -43.51
N SER A 347 47.14 -121.80 -42.33
CA SER A 347 47.57 -123.19 -42.13
C SER A 347 46.69 -124.18 -42.91
N LEU A 348 45.37 -123.99 -42.89
CA LEU A 348 44.42 -124.80 -43.64
C LEU A 348 44.62 -124.67 -45.15
N VAL A 349 44.65 -123.44 -45.67
CA VAL A 349 44.86 -123.16 -47.11
C VAL A 349 46.20 -123.71 -47.58
N ASN A 350 47.28 -123.55 -46.81
CA ASN A 350 48.59 -124.11 -47.15
C ASN A 350 48.57 -125.64 -47.15
N ARG A 351 47.96 -126.29 -46.15
CA ARG A 351 47.79 -127.76 -46.14
C ARG A 351 47.00 -128.27 -47.34
N LEU A 352 45.93 -127.57 -47.72
CA LEU A 352 45.12 -127.91 -48.91
C LEU A 352 45.86 -127.66 -50.22
N ARG A 353 46.81 -126.73 -50.24
CA ARG A 353 47.69 -126.46 -51.37
C ARG A 353 48.79 -127.53 -51.52
N ASP A 354 49.35 -127.97 -50.40
CA ASP A 354 50.43 -128.95 -50.35
C ASP A 354 49.93 -130.40 -50.57
N ASP A 355 48.67 -130.69 -50.25
CA ASP A 355 48.00 -131.97 -50.54
C ASP A 355 46.68 -131.78 -51.34
N PRO A 356 46.76 -131.62 -52.68
CA PRO A 356 45.58 -131.44 -53.53
C PRO A 356 44.64 -132.65 -53.53
N SER A 357 45.15 -133.85 -53.21
CA SER A 357 44.36 -135.08 -53.09
C SER A 357 43.48 -135.09 -51.84
N ALA A 358 43.95 -134.56 -50.71
CA ALA A 358 43.16 -134.40 -49.49
C ALA A 358 41.98 -133.41 -49.68
N TRP A 359 42.15 -132.39 -50.52
CA TRP A 359 41.07 -131.46 -50.89
C TRP A 359 39.96 -132.14 -51.70
N LEU A 360 40.33 -132.98 -52.67
CA LEU A 360 39.37 -133.77 -53.45
C LEU A 360 38.68 -134.86 -52.60
N ALA A 361 39.38 -135.47 -51.65
CA ALA A 361 38.85 -136.51 -50.76
C ALA A 361 37.84 -135.97 -49.73
N THR A 362 38.11 -134.80 -49.13
CA THR A 362 37.18 -134.13 -48.20
C THR A 362 35.90 -133.64 -48.89
N ARG A 363 35.97 -133.31 -50.20
CA ARG A 363 34.80 -133.04 -51.05
C ARG A 363 33.94 -134.28 -51.31
N GLY A 364 34.55 -135.45 -51.51
CA GLY A 364 33.85 -136.71 -51.80
C GLY A 364 32.93 -137.19 -50.66
N GLN A 365 33.22 -136.81 -49.41
CA GLN A 365 32.39 -137.16 -48.24
C GLN A 365 31.25 -136.18 -47.96
N SER A 366 31.34 -134.91 -48.38
CA SER A 366 30.25 -133.93 -48.18
C SER A 366 29.17 -133.96 -49.28
N GLY A 367 29.48 -134.46 -50.48
CA GLY A 367 28.53 -134.53 -51.60
C GLY A 367 27.55 -135.71 -51.58
N SER A 368 27.71 -136.67 -50.67
CA SER A 368 27.11 -138.02 -50.82
C SER A 368 26.08 -138.43 -49.76
N ASN A 369 25.64 -137.54 -48.87
CA ASN A 369 24.61 -137.87 -47.87
C ASN A 369 23.54 -136.77 -47.74
N HIS A 370 22.65 -136.73 -48.74
CA HIS A 370 21.34 -136.09 -48.61
C HIS A 370 20.33 -137.15 -48.12
N LYS A 371 20.17 -137.31 -46.80
CA LYS A 371 18.93 -137.74 -46.14
C LYS A 371 19.02 -137.55 -44.61
N LEU A 372 18.42 -136.44 -44.17
CA LEU A 372 17.76 -136.21 -42.87
C LEU A 372 18.33 -136.98 -41.67
N VAL A 373 19.40 -136.45 -41.10
CA VAL A 373 19.61 -136.46 -39.64
C VAL A 373 19.82 -135.02 -39.21
N SER A 374 19.01 -134.61 -38.23
CA SER A 374 18.93 -133.33 -37.54
C SER A 374 20.24 -132.52 -37.45
N PRO A 375 20.21 -131.18 -37.63
CA PRO A 375 21.39 -130.33 -37.64
C PRO A 375 21.84 -130.04 -36.19
N ALA A 376 22.40 -131.05 -35.51
CA ALA A 376 22.88 -130.91 -34.13
C ALA A 376 24.40 -131.13 -33.97
N SER A 377 25.11 -131.58 -35.01
CA SER A 377 26.54 -131.92 -34.91
C SER A 377 27.48 -131.05 -35.75
N SER A 378 26.97 -130.31 -36.74
CA SER A 378 27.76 -129.32 -37.51
C SER A 378 27.70 -127.91 -36.87
N ILE A 379 26.72 -127.68 -35.99
CA ILE A 379 26.63 -126.46 -35.18
C ILE A 379 27.67 -126.48 -34.04
N ALA A 380 28.26 -127.62 -33.65
CA ALA A 380 29.24 -127.66 -32.56
C ALA A 380 30.57 -126.95 -32.88
N SER A 381 31.00 -126.92 -34.14
CA SER A 381 32.21 -126.20 -34.57
C SER A 381 31.91 -124.71 -34.80
N PHE A 382 30.76 -124.38 -35.37
CA PHE A 382 30.29 -122.99 -35.50
C PHE A 382 29.88 -122.35 -34.16
N ALA A 383 29.38 -123.13 -33.20
CA ALA A 383 29.09 -122.68 -31.83
C ALA A 383 30.38 -122.52 -31.02
N SER A 384 31.46 -123.23 -31.33
CA SER A 384 32.77 -123.01 -30.70
C SER A 384 33.40 -121.69 -31.17
N ILE A 385 33.25 -121.33 -32.44
CA ILE A 385 33.70 -120.04 -33.00
C ILE A 385 32.77 -118.90 -32.56
N ARG A 386 31.45 -119.12 -32.55
CA ARG A 386 30.46 -118.14 -32.03
C ARG A 386 30.56 -117.92 -30.53
N ASN A 387 30.84 -118.95 -29.73
CA ASN A 387 31.08 -118.80 -28.28
C ASN A 387 32.45 -118.16 -27.98
N ARG A 388 33.44 -118.26 -28.87
CA ARG A 388 34.73 -117.54 -28.72
C ARG A 388 34.69 -116.08 -29.19
N LEU A 389 33.74 -115.70 -30.03
CA LEU A 389 33.56 -114.32 -30.50
C LEU A 389 32.67 -113.47 -29.58
N TRP A 390 31.95 -114.08 -28.62
CA TRP A 390 30.97 -113.39 -27.74
C TRP A 390 31.18 -113.62 -26.24
N SER A 391 32.28 -114.27 -25.82
CA SER A 391 32.82 -114.25 -24.45
C SER A 391 34.08 -113.38 -24.42
#